data_AF-A0A1F5GVC9-F1
#
_entry.id   AF-A0A1F5GVC9-F1
#
_cell.length_a   1.000
_cell.length_b   1.000
_cell.length_c   1.000
_cell.angle_alpha   90.00
_cell.angle_beta   90.00
_cell.angle_gamma   90.00
#
_symmetry.space_group_name_H-M   'P 1'
#
loop_
_entity.id
_entity.type
_entity.pdbx_description
1 polymer ?
#
loop_
_entity_poly.entity_id
_entity_poly.type
_entity_poly.pdbx_seq_one_letter_code
_entity_poly.pdbx_strand_id
1 'polypeptide(L)'
;MDSQTIVLIIGVLVIIALVIIYSQLKKLNDSKNSDETTKLLSQLVSDMRGSMDNTTDSMVRQTKAINERLDRAASVIAGVSKSVGEMTELGRSMRDLQEFLRSPKLRGQIGEAVLKDLLGQALPKEHFHMQYPFKGGEIVDAALKLEQGIIPIDAKFPMENFRKMSKAKEEKERGIYRKAFISDVKKHIDAISTKYIRPQEGTLDFALMYIPAEPVYYEILTNNPEIDDYAYQKRVRPVSPNT
;
A
#
# COMPACT_ATOMS: atom_id res chain seq x y z
N MET A 1 -37.16 7.01 -105.67
CA MET A 1 -35.93 6.22 -105.45
C MET A 1 -36.38 4.79 -105.19
N ASP A 2 -36.00 3.85 -106.05
CA ASP A 2 -36.47 2.46 -105.95
C ASP A 2 -35.91 1.78 -104.70
N SER A 3 -36.73 0.98 -104.04
CA SER A 3 -36.43 0.26 -102.79
C SER A 3 -35.10 -0.53 -102.86
N GLN A 4 -34.73 -1.05 -104.02
CA GLN A 4 -33.48 -1.78 -104.22
C GLN A 4 -32.21 -0.93 -104.01
N THR A 5 -32.26 0.37 -104.32
CA THR A 5 -31.10 1.26 -104.12
C THR A 5 -30.82 1.54 -102.65
N ILE A 6 -31.87 1.60 -101.82
CA ILE A 6 -31.75 1.82 -100.37
C ILE A 6 -31.15 0.58 -99.69
N VAL A 7 -31.56 -0.62 -100.08
CA VAL A 7 -31.04 -1.88 -99.52
C VAL A 7 -29.54 -2.05 -99.82
N LEU A 8 -29.09 -1.70 -101.03
CA LEU A 8 -27.67 -1.76 -101.38
C LEU A 8 -26.80 -0.80 -100.56
N ILE A 9 -27.27 0.43 -100.33
CA ILE A 9 -26.53 1.41 -99.51
C ILE A 9 -26.44 0.95 -98.06
N ILE A 10 -27.52 0.43 -97.48
CA ILE A 10 -27.52 -0.11 -96.12
C ILE A 10 -26.57 -1.31 -96.03
N GLY A 11 -26.58 -2.20 -97.02
CA GLY A 11 -25.68 -3.36 -97.06
C GLY A 11 -24.20 -2.97 -97.05
N VAL A 12 -23.80 -1.96 -97.84
CA VAL A 12 -22.42 -1.48 -97.88
C VAL A 12 -22.01 -0.85 -96.54
N LEU A 13 -22.89 -0.05 -95.92
CA LEU A 13 -22.61 0.57 -94.62
C LEU A 13 -22.39 -0.47 -93.51
N VAL A 14 -23.16 -1.57 -93.50
CA VAL A 14 -23.00 -2.65 -92.52
C VAL A 14 -21.64 -3.34 -92.68
N ILE A 15 -21.21 -3.60 -93.92
CA ILE A 15 -19.90 -4.25 -94.17
C ILE A 15 -18.75 -3.35 -93.68
N ILE A 16 -18.81 -2.05 -93.97
CA ILE A 16 -17.80 -1.08 -93.50
C ILE A 16 -17.76 -1.06 -91.96
N ALA A 17 -18.92 -1.03 -91.30
CA ALA A 17 -19.00 -1.06 -89.84
C ALA A 17 -18.37 -2.34 -89.26
N LEU A 18 -18.63 -3.50 -89.86
CA LEU A 18 -18.05 -4.77 -89.43
C LEU A 18 -16.53 -4.81 -89.58
N VAL A 19 -15.99 -4.27 -90.67
CA VAL A 19 -14.53 -4.19 -90.89
C VAL A 19 -13.87 -3.27 -89.86
N ILE A 20 -14.50 -2.12 -89.56
CA ILE A 20 -13.98 -1.19 -88.55
C ILE A 20 -13.97 -1.86 -87.17
N ILE A 21 -15.06 -2.52 -86.78
CA ILE A 21 -15.17 -3.26 -85.51
C ILE A 21 -14.09 -4.35 -85.43
N TYR A 22 -13.91 -5.13 -86.50
CA TYR A 22 -12.88 -6.16 -86.54
C TYR A 22 -11.46 -5.58 -86.41
N SER A 23 -11.18 -4.45 -87.08
CA SER A 23 -9.86 -3.80 -86.98
C SER A 23 -9.58 -3.25 -85.58
N GLN A 24 -10.59 -2.72 -84.90
CA GLN A 24 -10.51 -2.24 -83.52
C GLN A 24 -10.23 -3.39 -82.54
N LEU A 25 -10.91 -4.52 -82.71
CA LEU A 25 -10.71 -5.70 -81.87
C LEU A 25 -9.30 -6.28 -82.03
N LYS A 26 -8.76 -6.31 -83.26
CA LYS A 26 -7.39 -6.81 -83.48
C LYS A 26 -6.33 -5.91 -82.85
N LYS A 27 -6.49 -4.58 -82.89
CA LYS A 27 -5.55 -3.61 -82.29
C LYS A 27 -5.44 -3.70 -80.76
N LEU A 28 -6.48 -4.16 -80.08
CA LEU A 28 -6.51 -4.27 -78.63
C LEU A 28 -5.79 -5.52 -78.10
N ASN A 29 -5.65 -6.57 -78.92
CA ASN A 29 -5.13 -7.86 -78.47
C ASN A 29 -3.58 -7.94 -78.49
N ASP A 30 -2.90 -7.17 -79.36
CA ASP A 30 -1.46 -7.34 -79.59
C ASP A 30 -0.53 -6.50 -78.69
N SER A 31 -1.04 -5.53 -77.90
CA SER A 31 -0.15 -4.45 -77.40
C SER A 31 0.15 -4.34 -75.90
N LYS A 32 -0.36 -5.16 -74.95
CA LYS A 32 -0.25 -4.73 -73.53
C LYS A 32 -0.39 -5.79 -72.41
N ASN A 33 0.55 -6.72 -72.19
CA ASN A 33 0.48 -7.54 -70.95
C ASN A 33 1.75 -8.13 -70.29
N SER A 34 2.94 -8.15 -70.90
CA SER A 34 4.04 -8.99 -70.37
C SER A 34 5.01 -8.28 -69.41
N ASP A 35 5.46 -7.06 -69.73
CA ASP A 35 6.63 -6.45 -69.05
C ASP A 35 6.30 -5.58 -67.83
N GLU A 36 5.12 -4.96 -67.81
CA GLU A 36 4.70 -4.05 -66.73
C GLU A 36 4.24 -4.84 -65.49
N THR A 37 3.54 -5.95 -65.71
CA THR A 37 3.04 -6.86 -64.68
C THR A 37 4.18 -7.49 -63.87
N THR A 38 5.28 -7.85 -64.51
CA THR A 38 6.42 -8.53 -63.87
C THR A 38 7.20 -7.58 -62.94
N LYS A 39 7.29 -6.29 -63.30
CA LYS A 39 7.95 -5.26 -62.48
C LYS A 39 7.14 -4.94 -61.22
N LEU A 40 5.83 -4.81 -61.35
CA LEU A 40 4.94 -4.53 -60.21
C LEU A 40 4.95 -5.66 -59.17
N LEU A 41 4.99 -6.92 -59.62
CA LEU A 41 5.07 -8.08 -58.71
C LEU A 41 6.38 -8.10 -57.91
N SER A 42 7.50 -7.77 -58.54
CA SER A 42 8.81 -7.75 -57.87
C SER A 42 8.87 -6.67 -56.77
N GLN A 43 8.27 -5.50 -57.03
CA GLN A 43 8.23 -4.40 -56.08
C GLN A 43 7.34 -4.73 -54.87
N LEU A 44 6.17 -5.35 -55.11
CA LEU A 44 5.25 -5.79 -54.05
C LEU A 44 5.90 -6.80 -53.09
N VAL A 45 6.70 -7.74 -53.61
CA VAL A 45 7.41 -8.74 -52.80
C VAL A 45 8.47 -8.10 -51.91
N SER A 46 9.17 -7.07 -52.40
CA SER A 46 10.16 -6.34 -51.62
C SER A 46 9.52 -5.54 -50.46
N ASP A 47 8.43 -4.83 -50.74
CA ASP A 47 7.72 -4.05 -49.74
C ASP A 47 7.08 -4.93 -48.65
N MET A 48 6.61 -6.13 -49.02
CA MET A 48 6.15 -7.13 -48.06
C MET A 48 7.26 -7.63 -47.13
N ARG A 49 8.48 -7.86 -47.64
CA ARG A 49 9.62 -8.30 -46.81
C ARG A 49 10.00 -7.25 -45.78
N GLY A 50 10.13 -5.98 -46.18
CA GLY A 50 10.45 -4.89 -45.25
C GLY A 50 9.36 -4.66 -44.19
N SER A 51 8.09 -4.85 -44.55
CA SER A 51 6.96 -4.75 -43.61
C SER A 51 6.95 -5.90 -42.59
N MET A 52 7.36 -7.09 -43.00
CA MET A 52 7.45 -8.28 -42.13
C MET A 52 8.56 -8.13 -41.08
N ASP A 53 9.72 -7.60 -41.46
CA ASP A 53 10.85 -7.38 -40.56
C ASP A 53 10.49 -6.35 -39.48
N ASN A 54 9.88 -5.22 -39.87
CA ASN A 54 9.43 -4.18 -38.93
C ASN A 54 8.34 -4.68 -37.97
N THR A 55 7.45 -5.57 -38.43
CA THR A 55 6.40 -6.17 -37.60
C THR A 55 6.99 -7.14 -36.58
N THR A 56 7.96 -7.96 -36.99
CA THR A 56 8.65 -8.91 -36.11
C THR A 56 9.42 -8.19 -35.01
N ASP A 57 10.16 -7.14 -35.35
CA ASP A 57 10.90 -6.33 -34.38
C ASP A 57 9.98 -5.62 -33.37
N SER A 58 8.84 -5.12 -33.84
CA SER A 58 7.81 -4.52 -32.98
C SER A 58 7.20 -5.55 -32.02
N MET A 59 6.96 -6.77 -32.48
CA MET A 59 6.41 -7.86 -31.69
C MET A 59 7.39 -8.36 -30.62
N VAL A 60 8.69 -8.45 -30.94
CA VAL A 60 9.74 -8.81 -29.98
C VAL A 60 9.87 -7.75 -28.89
N ARG A 61 9.86 -6.46 -29.25
CA ARG A 61 9.91 -5.35 -28.29
C ARG A 61 8.66 -5.33 -27.39
N GLN A 62 7.48 -5.57 -27.96
CA GLN A 62 6.23 -5.66 -27.22
C GLN A 62 6.23 -6.84 -26.23
N THR A 63 6.74 -8.01 -26.66
CA THR A 63 6.84 -9.20 -25.81
C THR A 63 7.79 -8.99 -24.64
N LYS A 64 8.93 -8.32 -24.87
CA LYS A 64 9.88 -7.98 -23.80
C LYS A 64 9.26 -7.01 -22.79
N ALA A 65 8.56 -5.98 -23.26
CA ALA A 65 7.87 -5.04 -22.40
C ALA A 65 6.75 -5.68 -21.56
N ILE A 66 6.08 -6.71 -22.09
CA ILE A 66 5.07 -7.49 -21.36
C ILE A 66 5.73 -8.33 -20.26
N ASN A 67 6.82 -9.04 -20.55
CA ASN A 67 7.53 -9.85 -19.53
C ASN A 67 8.02 -8.97 -18.38
N GLU A 68 8.65 -7.82 -18.66
CA GLU A 68 9.10 -6.89 -17.62
C GLU A 68 7.93 -6.34 -16.76
N ARG A 69 6.74 -6.19 -17.35
CA ARG A 69 5.53 -5.79 -16.60
C ARG A 69 4.99 -6.92 -15.73
N LEU A 70 5.03 -8.17 -16.21
CA LEU A 70 4.62 -9.34 -15.45
C LEU A 70 5.55 -9.59 -14.26
N ASP A 71 6.85 -9.44 -14.43
CA ASP A 71 7.84 -9.59 -13.35
C ASP A 71 7.65 -8.54 -12.25
N ARG A 72 7.40 -7.28 -12.64
CA ARG A 72 7.06 -6.21 -11.69
C ARG A 72 5.75 -6.51 -10.95
N ALA A 73 4.72 -6.99 -11.65
CA ALA A 73 3.45 -7.36 -11.02
C ALA A 73 3.62 -8.52 -10.03
N ALA A 74 4.39 -9.55 -10.39
CA ALA A 74 4.72 -10.68 -9.51
C ALA A 74 5.48 -10.21 -8.25
N SER A 75 6.45 -9.31 -8.41
CA SER A 75 7.20 -8.72 -7.29
C SER A 75 6.31 -7.93 -6.34
N VAL A 76 5.38 -7.11 -6.86
CA VAL A 76 4.41 -6.37 -6.05
C VAL A 76 3.46 -7.32 -5.32
N ILE A 77 2.94 -8.36 -5.99
CA ILE A 77 2.06 -9.37 -5.37
C ILE A 77 2.79 -10.14 -4.26
N ALA A 78 4.07 -10.49 -4.47
CA ALA A 78 4.90 -11.14 -3.45
C ALA A 78 5.11 -10.24 -2.22
N GLY A 79 5.39 -8.95 -2.43
CA GLY A 79 5.52 -7.95 -1.35
C GLY A 79 4.21 -7.74 -0.57
N VAL A 80 3.07 -7.68 -1.26
CA VAL A 80 1.74 -7.58 -0.63
C VAL A 80 1.43 -8.85 0.17
N SER A 81 1.71 -10.03 -0.39
CA SER A 81 1.44 -11.32 0.28
C SER A 81 2.27 -11.50 1.54
N LYS A 82 3.54 -11.06 1.53
CA LYS A 82 4.42 -11.03 2.70
C LYS A 82 3.89 -10.08 3.78
N SER A 83 3.52 -8.86 3.39
CA SER A 83 2.98 -7.85 4.32
C SER A 83 1.64 -8.30 4.95
N VAL A 84 0.79 -8.97 4.18
CA VAL A 84 -0.48 -9.53 4.67
C VAL A 84 -0.25 -10.74 5.60
N GLY A 85 0.77 -11.56 5.32
CA GLY A 85 1.19 -12.66 6.19
C GLY A 85 1.69 -12.17 7.56
N GLU A 86 2.58 -11.18 7.58
CA GLU A 86 3.08 -10.53 8.80
C GLU A 86 1.92 -9.88 9.58
N MET A 87 0.97 -9.24 8.92
CA MET A 87 -0.21 -8.64 9.55
C MET A 87 -1.20 -9.67 10.13
N THR A 88 -1.29 -10.87 9.52
CA THR A 88 -2.15 -11.97 9.99
C THR A 88 -1.54 -12.67 11.21
N GLU A 89 -0.23 -12.86 11.26
CA GLU A 89 0.46 -13.35 12.46
C GLU A 89 0.36 -12.36 13.61
N LEU A 90 0.55 -11.06 13.36
CA LEU A 90 0.33 -10.00 14.37
C LEU A 90 -1.10 -10.03 14.92
N GLY A 91 -2.11 -10.18 14.06
CA GLY A 91 -3.52 -10.26 14.48
C GLY A 91 -3.85 -11.49 15.33
N ARG A 92 -3.18 -12.63 15.07
CA ARG A 92 -3.35 -13.88 15.84
C ARG A 92 -2.65 -13.81 17.19
N SER A 93 -1.41 -13.31 17.22
CA SER A 93 -0.65 -13.06 18.44
C SER A 93 -1.34 -12.03 19.36
N MET A 94 -2.06 -11.04 18.82
CA MET A 94 -2.85 -10.10 19.62
C MET A 94 -4.08 -10.73 20.30
N ARG A 95 -4.70 -11.74 19.67
CA ARG A 95 -5.88 -12.42 20.22
C ARG A 95 -5.50 -13.39 21.35
N ASP A 96 -4.37 -14.08 21.20
CA ASP A 96 -3.80 -14.91 22.27
C ASP A 96 -3.30 -14.01 23.42
N LEU A 97 -2.67 -12.88 23.10
CA LEU A 97 -2.31 -11.86 24.09
C LEU A 97 -3.53 -11.35 24.88
N GLN A 98 -4.68 -11.12 24.23
CA GLN A 98 -5.92 -10.72 24.92
C GLN A 98 -6.39 -11.73 25.99
N GLU A 99 -6.12 -13.03 25.81
CA GLU A 99 -6.47 -14.07 26.78
C GLU A 99 -5.47 -14.12 27.95
N PHE A 100 -4.18 -13.92 27.68
CA PHE A 100 -3.13 -13.81 28.71
C PHE A 100 -3.21 -12.52 29.55
N LEU A 101 -3.80 -11.46 29.01
CA LEU A 101 -4.02 -10.17 29.69
C LEU A 101 -5.11 -10.20 30.80
N ARG A 102 -5.71 -11.37 31.09
CA ARG A 102 -6.71 -11.53 32.18
C ARG A 102 -6.13 -11.30 33.58
N SER A 103 -4.88 -11.70 33.83
CA SER A 103 -4.22 -11.52 35.13
C SER A 103 -3.45 -10.19 35.19
N PRO A 104 -3.64 -9.35 36.22
CA PRO A 104 -2.91 -8.08 36.37
C PRO A 104 -1.39 -8.25 36.38
N LYS A 105 -0.87 -9.31 37.01
CA LYS A 105 0.57 -9.56 37.13
C LYS A 105 1.19 -9.96 35.78
N LEU A 106 0.56 -10.90 35.08
CA LEU A 106 1.03 -11.33 33.75
C LEU A 106 0.99 -10.18 32.75
N ARG A 107 -0.03 -9.31 32.85
CA ARG A 107 -0.14 -8.12 32.01
C ARG A 107 1.04 -7.16 32.19
N GLY A 108 1.42 -6.85 33.42
CA GLY A 108 2.59 -5.99 33.68
C GLY A 108 3.85 -6.58 33.05
N GLN A 109 4.13 -7.85 33.32
CA GLN A 109 5.30 -8.55 32.79
C GLN A 109 5.33 -8.60 31.26
N ILE A 110 4.18 -8.80 30.61
CA ILE A 110 4.12 -8.82 29.15
C ILE A 110 4.36 -7.42 28.57
N GLY A 111 3.79 -6.36 29.14
CA GLY A 111 4.08 -5.02 28.62
C GLY A 111 5.53 -4.62 28.77
N GLU A 112 6.16 -4.98 29.89
CA GLU A 112 7.60 -4.78 30.07
C GLU A 112 8.42 -5.60 29.06
N ALA A 113 8.02 -6.84 28.77
CA ALA A 113 8.68 -7.68 27.79
C ALA A 113 8.54 -7.14 26.36
N VAL A 114 7.35 -6.68 25.98
CA VAL A 114 7.11 -6.04 24.67
C VAL A 114 7.88 -4.73 24.56
N LEU A 115 7.90 -3.91 25.62
CA LEU A 115 8.70 -2.69 25.65
C LEU A 115 10.18 -2.99 25.48
N LYS A 116 10.70 -3.99 26.19
CA LYS A 116 12.10 -4.43 26.09
C LYS A 116 12.46 -4.87 24.67
N ASP A 117 11.60 -5.65 24.04
CA ASP A 117 11.80 -6.14 22.69
C ASP A 117 11.79 -4.99 21.67
N LEU A 118 10.80 -4.09 21.77
CA LEU A 118 10.71 -2.89 20.93
C LEU A 118 11.95 -2.01 21.05
N LEU A 119 12.39 -1.71 22.28
CA LEU A 119 13.61 -0.93 22.51
C LEU A 119 14.85 -1.65 21.97
N GLY A 120 14.95 -2.96 22.15
CA GLY A 120 16.08 -3.77 21.68
C GLY A 120 16.18 -3.89 20.15
N GLN A 121 15.05 -3.77 19.45
CA GLN A 121 15.01 -3.74 17.98
C GLN A 121 15.32 -2.35 17.42
N ALA A 122 14.87 -1.30 18.12
CA ALA A 122 15.01 0.09 17.65
C ALA A 122 16.35 0.73 18.03
N LEU A 123 16.94 0.35 19.16
CA LEU A 123 18.09 1.03 19.76
C LEU A 123 19.20 0.07 20.18
N PRO A 124 20.47 0.49 20.11
CA PRO A 124 21.57 -0.23 20.75
C PRO A 124 21.38 -0.32 22.27
N LYS A 125 21.91 -1.39 22.89
CA LYS A 125 21.70 -1.70 24.31
C LYS A 125 22.23 -0.63 25.26
N GLU A 126 23.20 0.16 24.84
CA GLU A 126 23.79 1.27 25.60
C GLU A 126 22.85 2.47 25.73
N HIS A 127 21.90 2.64 24.80
CA HIS A 127 20.97 3.77 24.76
C HIS A 127 19.70 3.58 25.59
N PHE A 128 19.51 2.41 26.20
CA PHE A 128 18.39 2.20 27.12
C PHE A 128 18.78 1.31 28.30
N HIS A 129 18.03 1.40 29.39
CA HIS A 129 18.13 0.50 30.54
C HIS A 129 16.74 0.07 30.98
N MET A 130 16.55 -1.24 31.16
CA MET A 130 15.34 -1.77 31.77
C MET A 130 15.46 -1.69 33.29
N GLN A 131 14.33 -1.51 33.97
CA GLN A 131 14.23 -1.50 35.43
C GLN A 131 15.23 -0.52 36.06
N TYR A 132 15.20 0.73 35.59
CA TYR A 132 16.17 1.76 35.99
C TYR A 132 15.81 2.33 37.38
N PRO A 133 16.72 2.23 38.37
CA PRO A 133 16.46 2.73 39.71
C PRO A 133 16.81 4.22 39.84
N PHE A 134 15.93 4.97 40.49
CA PHE A 134 16.20 6.32 40.99
C PHE A 134 16.69 6.27 42.44
N LYS A 135 17.36 7.33 42.89
CA LYS A 135 17.94 7.44 44.25
C LYS A 135 16.89 7.32 45.36
N GLY A 136 15.63 7.66 45.08
CA GLY A 136 14.51 7.51 46.03
C GLY A 136 14.01 6.06 46.19
N GLY A 137 14.56 5.11 45.44
CA GLY A 137 14.16 3.69 45.49
C GLY A 137 13.03 3.34 44.51
N GLU A 138 12.47 4.31 43.80
CA GLU A 138 11.54 4.05 42.70
C GLU A 138 12.29 3.49 41.49
N ILE A 139 11.68 2.49 40.84
CA ILE A 139 12.24 1.83 39.67
C ILE A 139 11.27 2.08 38.52
N VAL A 140 11.77 2.65 37.42
CA VAL A 140 11.01 2.84 36.18
C VAL A 140 11.24 1.67 35.23
N ASP A 141 10.22 1.29 34.46
CA ASP A 141 10.26 0.09 33.62
C ASP A 141 11.37 0.16 32.57
N ALA A 142 11.57 1.31 31.94
CA ALA A 142 12.74 1.60 31.11
C ALA A 142 13.18 3.05 31.21
N ALA A 143 14.44 3.30 30.88
CA ALA A 143 15.04 4.62 30.80
C ALA A 143 15.83 4.73 29.49
N LEU A 144 15.47 5.67 28.62
CA LEU A 144 16.27 6.03 27.44
C LEU A 144 17.37 7.00 27.85
N LYS A 145 18.59 6.73 27.42
CA LYS A 145 19.77 7.56 27.66
C LYS A 145 20.12 8.32 26.38
N LEU A 146 19.92 9.63 26.44
CA LEU A 146 20.35 10.57 25.41
C LEU A 146 21.52 11.40 25.96
N GLU A 147 22.22 12.12 25.09
CA GLU A 147 23.28 13.04 25.50
C GLU A 147 22.75 14.15 26.42
N GLN A 148 21.50 14.58 26.19
CA GLN A 148 20.85 15.66 26.90
C GLN A 148 20.26 15.23 28.25
N GLY A 149 20.10 13.93 28.49
CA GLY A 149 19.52 13.40 29.73
C GLY A 149 18.75 12.10 29.53
N ILE A 150 18.02 11.72 30.57
CA ILE A 150 17.27 10.47 30.66
C ILE A 150 15.79 10.73 30.37
N ILE A 151 15.18 9.94 29.48
CA ILE A 151 13.72 9.90 29.32
C ILE A 151 13.19 8.64 30.02
N PRO A 152 12.46 8.77 31.14
CA PRO A 152 11.81 7.64 31.80
C PRO A 152 10.63 7.14 30.96
N ILE A 153 10.46 5.81 30.90
CA ILE A 153 9.35 5.13 30.23
C ILE A 153 8.71 4.14 31.20
N ASP A 154 7.44 4.36 31.52
CA ASP A 154 6.68 3.48 32.42
C ASP A 154 5.51 2.85 31.63
N ALA A 155 5.42 1.52 31.68
CA ALA A 155 4.43 0.72 30.97
C ALA A 155 3.16 0.58 31.81
N LYS A 156 2.01 0.98 31.24
CA LYS A 156 0.72 0.93 31.94
C LYS A 156 -0.39 0.36 31.06
N PHE A 157 -1.30 -0.35 31.74
CA PHE A 157 -2.44 -1.01 31.10
C PHE A 157 -3.75 -0.77 31.87
N PRO A 158 -4.38 0.39 31.68
CA PRO A 158 -5.66 0.72 32.31
C PRO A 158 -6.83 -0.03 31.62
N MET A 159 -6.81 -1.37 31.65
CA MET A 159 -7.75 -2.20 30.88
C MET A 159 -9.05 -2.53 31.62
N GLU A 160 -9.10 -2.42 32.94
CA GLU A 160 -10.24 -2.95 33.70
C GLU A 160 -11.51 -2.17 33.41
N ASN A 161 -11.49 -0.86 33.66
CA ASN A 161 -12.64 0.00 33.39
C ASN A 161 -12.88 0.19 31.89
N PHE A 162 -11.83 0.13 31.06
CA PHE A 162 -11.98 0.07 29.60
C PHE A 162 -12.81 -1.15 29.17
N ARG A 163 -12.47 -2.36 29.65
CA ARG A 163 -13.21 -3.60 29.31
C ARG A 163 -14.65 -3.56 29.80
N LYS A 164 -14.90 -3.02 31.01
CA LYS A 164 -16.26 -2.87 31.55
C LYS A 164 -17.06 -1.89 30.70
N MET A 165 -16.47 -0.75 30.34
CA MET A 165 -17.05 0.25 29.45
C MET A 165 -17.41 -0.34 28.07
N SER A 166 -16.50 -1.08 27.42
CA SER A 166 -16.76 -1.69 26.10
C SER A 166 -17.83 -2.77 26.12
N LYS A 167 -18.06 -3.41 27.27
CA LYS A 167 -19.08 -4.47 27.44
C LYS A 167 -20.43 -3.94 27.93
N ALA A 168 -20.49 -2.69 28.40
CA ALA A 168 -21.69 -2.10 28.94
C ALA A 168 -22.76 -1.96 27.85
N LYS A 169 -23.95 -2.52 28.14
CA LYS A 169 -25.09 -2.51 27.22
C LYS A 169 -25.89 -1.22 27.32
N GLU A 170 -25.94 -0.63 28.51
CA GLU A 170 -26.65 0.61 28.80
C GLU A 170 -25.71 1.81 28.77
N GLU A 171 -26.18 2.93 28.22
CA GLU A 171 -25.37 4.15 28.13
C GLU A 171 -25.04 4.73 29.52
N LYS A 172 -25.96 4.58 30.47
CA LYS A 172 -25.74 5.00 31.87
C LYS A 172 -24.58 4.23 32.51
N GLU A 173 -24.54 2.91 32.31
CA GLU A 173 -23.48 2.05 32.83
C GLU A 173 -22.13 2.35 32.15
N ARG A 174 -22.16 2.56 30.83
CA ARG A 174 -20.99 2.97 30.05
C ARG A 174 -20.38 4.28 30.57
N GLY A 175 -21.21 5.27 30.86
CA GLY A 175 -20.78 6.55 31.42
C GLY A 175 -20.09 6.44 32.77
N ILE A 176 -20.53 5.51 33.63
CA ILE A 176 -19.88 5.24 34.94
C ILE A 176 -18.48 4.68 34.72
N TYR A 177 -18.34 3.64 33.90
CA TYR A 177 -17.03 3.03 33.64
C TYR A 177 -16.09 3.95 32.88
N ARG A 178 -16.61 4.83 32.01
CA ARG A 178 -15.80 5.86 31.35
C ARG A 178 -15.17 6.82 32.34
N LYS A 179 -15.95 7.35 33.29
CA LYS A 179 -15.41 8.22 34.36
C LYS A 179 -14.36 7.51 35.22
N ALA A 180 -14.61 6.25 35.54
CA ALA A 180 -13.65 5.44 36.29
C ALA A 180 -12.36 5.20 35.49
N PHE A 181 -12.47 4.89 34.20
CA PHE A 181 -11.34 4.75 33.29
C PHE A 181 -10.49 6.03 33.22
N ILE A 182 -11.12 7.18 32.99
CA ILE A 182 -10.44 8.49 32.99
C ILE A 182 -9.68 8.71 34.30
N SER A 183 -10.32 8.44 35.44
CA SER A 183 -9.69 8.59 36.75
C SER A 183 -8.48 7.69 36.93
N ASP A 184 -8.54 6.44 36.47
CA ASP A 184 -7.43 5.50 36.56
C ASP A 184 -6.24 5.94 35.71
N VAL A 185 -6.49 6.41 34.48
CA VAL A 185 -5.43 6.92 33.61
C VAL A 185 -4.77 8.15 34.22
N LYS A 186 -5.56 9.10 34.76
CA LYS A 186 -5.03 10.30 35.44
C LYS A 186 -4.16 9.94 36.65
N LYS A 187 -4.55 8.94 37.45
CA LYS A 187 -3.73 8.43 38.57
C LYS A 187 -2.39 7.88 38.09
N HIS A 188 -2.35 7.17 36.96
CA HIS A 188 -1.10 6.68 36.38
C HIS A 188 -0.22 7.83 35.91
N ILE A 189 -0.79 8.82 35.22
CA ILE A 189 -0.08 10.03 34.80
C ILE A 189 0.54 10.75 36.00
N ASP A 190 -0.23 10.96 37.08
CA ASP A 190 0.27 11.62 38.29
C ASP A 190 1.40 10.83 38.96
N ALA A 191 1.26 9.51 39.02
CA ALA A 191 2.30 8.64 39.57
C ALA A 191 3.60 8.73 38.74
N ILE A 192 3.51 8.69 37.42
CA ILE A 192 4.67 8.79 36.52
C ILE A 192 5.35 10.15 36.68
N SER A 193 4.57 11.23 36.61
CA SER A 193 5.05 12.60 36.74
C SER A 193 5.79 12.83 38.06
N THR A 194 5.22 12.35 39.16
CA THR A 194 5.79 12.52 40.50
C THR A 194 7.01 11.65 40.75
N LYS A 195 6.98 10.38 40.29
CA LYS A 195 8.03 9.41 40.62
C LYS A 195 9.25 9.53 39.72
N TYR A 196 9.07 9.83 38.43
CA TYR A 196 10.14 9.62 37.46
C TYR A 196 10.64 10.88 36.76
N ILE A 197 9.89 12.00 36.78
CA ILE A 197 10.39 13.27 36.25
C ILE A 197 11.27 13.93 37.31
N ARG A 198 12.57 13.66 37.25
CA ARG A 198 13.58 14.07 38.24
C ARG A 198 14.79 14.74 37.56
N PRO A 199 14.69 16.03 37.19
CA PRO A 199 15.82 16.75 36.60
C PRO A 199 17.08 16.75 37.47
N GLN A 200 16.93 16.73 38.81
CA GLN A 200 18.04 16.62 39.75
C GLN A 200 18.77 15.26 39.71
N GLU A 201 18.16 14.25 39.11
CA GLU A 201 18.75 12.93 38.85
C GLU A 201 19.14 12.74 37.37
N GLY A 202 19.08 13.80 36.56
CA GLY A 202 19.51 13.80 35.16
C GLY A 202 18.42 13.40 34.16
N THR A 203 17.14 13.39 34.56
CA THR A 203 16.05 13.20 33.59
C THR A 203 15.78 14.49 32.81
N LEU A 204 15.20 14.34 31.63
CA LEU A 204 14.50 15.45 30.98
C LEU A 204 13.26 15.84 31.78
N ASP A 205 12.64 16.94 31.40
CA ASP A 205 11.47 17.51 32.07
C ASP A 205 10.16 16.79 31.73
N PHE A 206 10.21 15.64 31.04
CA PHE A 206 9.07 14.82 30.70
C PHE A 206 9.37 13.32 30.81
N ALA A 207 8.31 12.51 30.82
CA ALA A 207 8.37 11.04 30.79
C ALA A 207 7.37 10.47 29.76
N LEU A 208 7.61 9.23 29.32
CA LEU A 208 6.70 8.50 28.45
C LEU A 208 5.85 7.52 29.26
N MET A 209 4.56 7.51 28.98
CA MET A 209 3.63 6.48 29.45
C MET A 209 3.37 5.52 28.29
N TYR A 210 4.03 4.36 28.32
CA TYR A 210 3.87 3.35 27.29
C TYR A 210 2.58 2.54 27.50
N ILE A 211 1.72 2.53 26.50
CA ILE A 211 0.41 1.86 26.52
C ILE A 211 0.42 0.76 25.45
N PRO A 212 0.66 -0.51 25.83
CA PRO A 212 0.87 -1.57 24.83
C PRO A 212 -0.42 -1.98 24.11
N ALA A 213 -1.57 -1.69 24.72
CA ALA A 213 -2.87 -2.00 24.15
C ALA A 213 -3.36 -0.85 23.26
N GLU A 214 -3.19 -0.99 21.94
CA GLU A 214 -3.59 0.02 20.95
C GLU A 214 -5.04 0.52 21.11
N PRO A 215 -6.06 -0.34 21.36
CA PRO A 215 -7.43 0.15 21.54
C PRO A 215 -7.59 1.07 22.77
N VAL A 216 -6.78 0.85 23.82
CA VAL A 216 -6.78 1.67 25.03
C VAL A 216 -6.10 3.01 24.75
N TYR A 217 -4.99 2.99 24.02
CA TYR A 217 -4.30 4.21 23.59
C TYR A 217 -5.20 5.09 22.72
N TYR A 218 -5.88 4.49 21.73
CA TYR A 218 -6.83 5.20 20.88
C TYR A 218 -8.01 5.81 21.68
N GLU A 219 -8.54 5.07 22.65
CA GLU A 219 -9.59 5.57 23.55
C GLU A 219 -9.13 6.78 24.37
N ILE A 220 -7.88 6.79 24.82
CA ILE A 220 -7.30 7.90 25.55
C ILE A 220 -7.20 9.15 24.67
N LEU A 221 -6.63 9.02 23.48
CA LEU A 221 -6.36 10.18 22.62
C LEU A 221 -7.60 10.70 21.88
N THR A 222 -8.45 9.81 21.35
CA THR A 222 -9.55 10.22 20.46
C THR A 222 -10.80 10.55 21.25
N ASN A 223 -11.17 9.69 22.20
CA ASN A 223 -12.47 9.77 22.86
C ASN A 223 -12.41 10.61 24.14
N ASN A 224 -11.23 10.82 24.73
CA ASN A 224 -11.10 11.51 26.01
C ASN A 224 -9.97 12.55 25.94
N PRO A 225 -10.12 13.62 25.14
CA PRO A 225 -9.07 14.64 24.92
C PRO A 225 -8.62 15.31 26.22
N GLU A 226 -9.48 15.36 27.23
CA GLU A 226 -9.15 15.82 28.58
C GLU A 226 -8.03 15.02 29.27
N ILE A 227 -7.76 13.78 28.83
CA ILE A 227 -6.65 12.97 29.32
C ILE A 227 -5.36 13.43 28.65
N ASP A 228 -5.38 13.67 27.34
CA ASP A 228 -4.19 14.12 26.59
C ASP A 228 -3.71 15.49 27.08
N ASP A 229 -4.63 16.44 27.24
CA ASP A 229 -4.35 17.76 27.83
C ASP A 229 -3.77 17.63 29.25
N TYR A 230 -4.34 16.74 30.07
CA TYR A 230 -3.85 16.49 31.42
C TYR A 230 -2.45 15.86 31.42
N ALA A 231 -2.20 14.90 30.54
CA ALA A 231 -0.90 14.27 30.37
C ALA A 231 0.16 15.31 29.95
N TYR A 232 -0.17 16.17 28.98
CA TYR A 232 0.66 17.29 28.55
C TYR A 232 1.04 18.17 29.75
N GLN A 233 0.06 18.63 30.54
CA GLN A 233 0.30 19.50 31.71
C GLN A 233 1.17 18.82 32.78
N LYS A 234 1.04 17.51 32.94
CA LYS A 234 1.86 16.70 33.85
C LYS A 234 3.21 16.31 33.26
N ARG A 235 3.52 16.75 32.03
CA ARG A 235 4.74 16.43 31.28
C ARG A 235 4.90 14.92 31.08
N VAL A 236 3.79 14.23 30.90
CA VAL A 236 3.73 12.82 30.55
C VAL A 236 3.21 12.69 29.13
N ARG A 237 3.87 11.90 28.30
CA ARG A 237 3.48 11.66 26.91
C ARG A 237 3.00 10.22 26.76
N PRO A 238 1.69 9.99 26.55
CA PRO A 238 1.20 8.68 26.16
C PRO A 238 1.80 8.26 24.82
N VAL A 239 2.29 7.03 24.72
CA VAL A 239 2.83 6.45 23.48
C VAL A 239 2.36 4.99 23.35
N SER A 240 2.34 4.46 22.14
CA SER A 240 1.95 3.08 21.83
C SER A 240 3.06 2.37 21.04
N PRO A 241 2.99 1.05 20.81
CA PRO A 241 3.96 0.36 19.95
C PRO A 241 4.09 0.96 18.54
N ASN A 242 3.06 1.68 18.06
CA ASN A 242 2.98 2.24 16.72
C ASN A 242 3.28 3.75 16.66
N THR A 243 3.63 4.39 17.79
CA THR A 243 3.91 5.83 17.87
C THR A 243 5.25 6.10 18.54
#